data_AF-A0A157QP60-F1
#
_entry.id   AF-A0A157QP60-F1
#
_cell.length_a   1.000
_cell.length_b   1.000
_cell.length_c   1.000
_cell.angle_alpha   90.00
_cell.angle_beta   90.00
_cell.angle_gamma   90.00
#
_symmetry.space_group_name_H-M   'P 1'
#
loop_
_entity.id
_entity.type
_entity.pdbx_description
1 polymer ?
#
loop_
_entity_poly.entity_id
_entity_poly.type
_entity_poly.pdbx_seq_one_letter_code
_entity_poly.pdbx_strand_id
1 'polypeptide(L)'
;MGYINPLLRLPAGRALLKLPTAERQRIEAVMRELRDQANTEAETAWRRRKGPMAAYWRAVATYARHIAHAVSIDKTIEGRRAGKGATDLGERKC
;
A
#
# COMPACT_ATOMS: atom_id res chain seq x y z
N MET A 1 -19.25 -4.15 0.73
CA MET A 1 -18.50 -4.98 -0.23
C MET A 1 -17.08 -4.43 -0.32
N GLY A 2 -16.08 -5.15 0.21
CA GLY A 2 -14.72 -4.64 0.30
C GLY A 2 -14.09 -4.45 -1.08
N TYR A 3 -13.50 -3.28 -1.33
CA TYR A 3 -12.72 -3.02 -2.53
C TYR A 3 -11.50 -3.96 -2.55
N ILE A 4 -11.58 -5.03 -3.34
CA ILE A 4 -10.45 -5.93 -3.55
C ILE A 4 -9.50 -5.23 -4.53
N ASN A 5 -8.30 -4.92 -4.04
CA ASN A 5 -7.25 -4.33 -4.85
C ASN A 5 -6.90 -5.26 -6.03
N PRO A 6 -7.04 -4.81 -7.30
CA PRO A 6 -6.80 -5.65 -8.47
C PRO A 6 -5.38 -6.21 -8.50
N LEU A 7 -4.40 -5.49 -7.94
CA LEU A 7 -3.01 -5.95 -7.87
C LEU A 7 -2.86 -7.26 -7.07
N LEU A 8 -3.69 -7.47 -6.04
CA LEU A 8 -3.66 -8.68 -5.20
C LEU A 8 -4.32 -9.90 -5.87
N ARG A 9 -4.96 -9.72 -7.03
CA ARG A 9 -5.43 -10.83 -7.87
C ARG A 9 -4.28 -11.50 -8.61
N LEU A 10 -3.15 -10.81 -8.78
CA LEU A 10 -1.97 -11.31 -9.49
C LEU A 10 -0.99 -12.00 -8.52
N PRO A 11 -0.34 -13.11 -8.91
CA PRO A 11 0.66 -13.77 -8.08
C PRO A 11 1.80 -12.85 -7.65
N ALA A 12 2.29 -12.00 -8.56
CA ALA A 12 3.34 -11.03 -8.27
C ALA A 12 2.91 -9.99 -7.23
N GLY A 13 1.67 -9.48 -7.31
CA GLY A 13 1.16 -8.51 -6.34
C GLY A 13 1.00 -9.09 -4.93
N ARG A 14 0.71 -10.40 -4.82
CA ARG A 14 0.66 -11.09 -3.52
C ARG A 14 2.03 -11.22 -2.86
N ALA A 15 3.14 -11.16 -3.61
CA ALA A 15 4.48 -11.21 -3.04
C ALA A 15 4.75 -10.03 -2.10
N LEU A 16 4.13 -8.87 -2.34
CA LEU A 16 4.22 -7.69 -1.48
C LEU A 16 3.69 -7.95 -0.05
N LEU A 17 2.73 -8.87 0.10
CA LEU A 17 2.19 -9.24 1.41
C LEU A 17 3.16 -10.08 2.25
N LYS A 18 4.17 -10.69 1.61
CA LYS A 18 5.18 -11.52 2.28
C LYS A 18 6.34 -10.71 2.87
N LEU A 19 6.46 -9.44 2.47
CA LEU A 19 7.51 -8.55 2.97
C LEU A 19 7.29 -8.24 4.46
N PRO A 20 8.35 -8.04 5.25
CA PRO A 20 8.26 -7.56 6.63
C PRO A 20 7.51 -6.22 6.74
N THR A 21 6.87 -5.98 7.88
CA THR A 21 6.05 -4.78 8.13
C THR A 21 6.81 -3.48 7.91
N ALA A 22 8.05 -3.41 8.41
CA ALA A 22 8.89 -2.22 8.23
C ALA A 22 9.16 -1.91 6.76
N GLU A 23 9.37 -2.92 5.92
CA GLU A 23 9.61 -2.75 4.48
C GLU A 23 8.34 -2.31 3.76
N ARG A 24 7.20 -2.93 4.10
CA ARG A 24 5.90 -2.54 3.56
C ARG A 24 5.54 -1.09 3.91
N GLN A 25 5.85 -0.64 5.12
CA GLN A 25 5.64 0.76 5.54
C GLN A 25 6.52 1.73 4.74
N ARG A 26 7.79 1.39 4.48
CA ARG A 26 8.69 2.19 3.63
C ARG A 26 8.16 2.29 2.20
N ILE A 27 7.72 1.16 1.63
CA ILE A 27 7.10 1.13 0.30
C ILE A 27 5.81 1.95 0.29
N GLU A 28 4.96 1.82 1.30
CA GLU A 28 3.72 2.58 1.42
C GLU A 28 3.98 4.09 1.37
N ALA A 29 4.96 4.57 2.15
CA ALA A 29 5.32 5.99 2.21
C ALA A 29 5.76 6.51 0.84
N VAL A 30 6.70 5.82 0.19
CA VAL A 30 7.20 6.20 -1.15
C VAL A 30 6.08 6.18 -2.18
N MET A 31 5.21 5.18 -2.17
CA MET A 31 4.12 5.06 -3.15
C MET A 31 3.04 6.12 -2.95
N ARG A 32 2.80 6.57 -1.71
CA ARG A 32 1.90 7.69 -1.45
C ARG A 32 2.47 9.00 -1.97
N GLU A 33 3.74 9.26 -1.71
CA GLU A 33 4.41 10.46 -2.20
C GLU A 33 4.50 10.47 -3.74
N LEU A 34 4.88 9.34 -4.35
CA LEU A 34 4.95 9.19 -5.79
C LEU A 34 3.59 9.46 -6.46
N ARG A 35 2.49 9.02 -5.84
CA ARG A 35 1.14 9.32 -6.34
C ARG A 35 0.90 10.82 -6.40
N ASP A 36 1.28 11.56 -5.36
CA ASP A 36 1.03 13.00 -5.27
C ASP A 36 1.88 13.78 -6.27
N GLN A 37 3.16 13.42 -6.41
CA GLN A 37 4.06 13.97 -7.42
C GLN A 37 3.56 13.66 -8.85
N ALA A 38 3.18 12.41 -9.14
CA ALA A 38 2.65 12.03 -10.44
C ALA A 38 1.34 12.76 -10.79
N ASN A 39 0.46 13.02 -9.81
CA ASN A 39 -0.73 13.83 -10.04
C ASN A 39 -0.37 15.28 -10.42
N THR A 40 0.66 15.84 -9.78
CA THR A 40 1.15 17.19 -10.09
C THR A 40 1.73 17.26 -11.51
N GLU A 41 2.49 16.25 -11.91
CA GLU A 41 3.02 16.13 -13.27
C GLU A 41 1.92 15.95 -14.32
N ALA A 42 0.88 15.17 -14.01
CA ALA A 42 -0.29 15.03 -14.88
C ALA A 42 -0.98 16.39 -15.13
N GLU A 43 -1.23 17.16 -14.07
CA GLU A 43 -1.83 18.49 -14.18
C GLU A 43 -0.94 19.45 -14.98
N THR A 44 0.37 19.39 -14.77
CA THR A 44 1.34 20.18 -15.54
C THR A 44 1.32 19.81 -17.03
N ALA A 45 1.26 18.52 -17.35
CA ALA A 45 1.17 18.03 -18.72
C ALA A 45 -0.17 18.43 -19.39
N TRP A 46 -1.29 18.40 -18.65
CA TRP A 46 -2.58 18.90 -19.14
C TRP A 46 -2.53 20.39 -19.50
N ARG A 47 -2.02 21.24 -18.61
CA ARG A 47 -1.87 22.68 -18.86
C ARG A 47 -0.98 22.97 -20.08
N ARG A 48 0.05 22.14 -20.30
CA ARG A 48 0.96 22.21 -21.45
C ARG A 48 0.41 21.54 -22.71
N ARG A 49 -0.85 21.07 -22.70
CA ARG A 49 -1.52 20.38 -23.82
C ARG A 49 -0.79 19.10 -24.28
N LYS A 50 -0.10 18.42 -23.35
CA LYS A 50 0.60 17.14 -23.60
C LYS A 50 -0.25 15.95 -23.14
N GLY A 51 -1.35 15.70 -23.85
CA GLY A 51 -2.36 14.71 -23.47
C GLY A 51 -1.83 13.30 -23.16
N PRO A 52 -1.04 12.67 -24.05
CA PRO A 52 -0.47 11.35 -23.79
C PRO A 52 0.40 11.30 -22.53
N MET A 53 1.19 12.34 -22.28
CA MET A 53 2.05 12.40 -21.09
C MET A 53 1.21 12.58 -19.82
N ALA A 54 0.14 13.37 -19.88
CA ALA A 54 -0.76 13.54 -18.75
C ALA A 54 -1.49 12.22 -18.39
N ALA A 55 -1.92 11.46 -19.40
CA ALA A 55 -2.51 10.13 -19.20
C ALA A 55 -1.50 9.14 -18.59
N TYR A 56 -0.25 9.14 -19.08
CA TYR A 56 0.83 8.35 -18.49
C TYR A 56 1.02 8.65 -17.00
N TRP A 57 1.13 9.92 -16.62
CA TRP A 57 1.27 10.31 -15.21
C TRP A 57 0.06 9.92 -14.35
N ARG A 58 -1.17 9.99 -14.89
CA ARG A 58 -2.35 9.47 -14.20
C ARG A 58 -2.34 7.95 -14.03
N ALA A 59 -1.81 7.21 -14.99
CA ALA A 59 -1.60 5.77 -14.83
C ALA A 59 -0.60 5.48 -13.71
N VAL A 60 0.53 6.19 -13.66
CA VAL A 60 1.53 6.08 -12.58
C VAL A 60 0.87 6.32 -11.22
N ALA A 61 0.12 7.42 -11.07
CA ALA A 61 -0.57 7.74 -9.82
C ALA A 61 -1.58 6.65 -9.39
N THR A 62 -2.25 6.02 -10.36
CA THR A 62 -3.20 4.93 -10.12
C THR A 62 -2.50 3.68 -9.62
N TYR A 63 -1.43 3.24 -10.27
CA TYR A 63 -0.66 2.08 -9.83
C TYR A 63 0.01 2.30 -8.48
N ALA A 64 0.58 3.49 -8.23
CA ALA A 64 1.15 3.85 -6.94
C ALA A 64 0.10 3.75 -5.82
N ARG A 65 -1.13 4.22 -6.06
CA ARG A 65 -2.26 4.05 -5.13
C ARG A 65 -2.55 2.57 -4.85
N HIS A 66 -2.63 1.73 -5.89
CA HIS A 66 -2.87 0.31 -5.70
C HIS A 66 -1.76 -0.35 -4.88
N ILE A 67 -0.50 -0.07 -5.17
CA ILE A 67 0.61 -0.66 -4.42
C ILE A 67 0.55 -0.21 -2.94
N ALA A 68 0.37 1.08 -2.67
CA ALA A 68 0.23 1.61 -1.32
C ALA A 68 -0.90 0.93 -0.53
N HIS A 69 -2.07 0.74 -1.15
CA HIS A 69 -3.18 0.04 -0.50
C HIS A 69 -2.88 -1.45 -0.29
N ALA A 70 -2.17 -2.12 -1.19
CA ALA A 70 -1.82 -3.54 -1.03
C ALA A 70 -0.94 -3.78 0.20
N VAL A 71 0.07 -2.93 0.42
CA VAL A 71 1.04 -3.08 1.51
C VAL A 71 0.52 -2.61 2.88
N SER A 72 -0.57 -1.83 2.91
CA SER A 72 -1.17 -1.28 4.13
C SER A 72 -2.07 -2.28 4.89
N ILE A 73 -2.52 -3.35 4.24
CA ILE A 73 -3.54 -4.28 4.76
C ILE A 73 -3.13 -5.02 6.06
N ASP A 74 -1.84 -5.08 6.39
CA ASP A 74 -1.37 -5.84 7.56
C ASP A 74 -1.60 -5.15 8.93
N LYS A 75 -2.07 -3.90 8.96
CA LYS A 75 -2.45 -3.24 10.23
C LYS A 75 -3.52 -4.02 11.01
N THR A 76 -4.26 -4.91 10.35
CA THR A 76 -5.37 -5.67 10.96
C THR A 76 -4.90 -6.90 11.74
N ILE A 77 -3.73 -7.49 11.42
CA ILE A 77 -3.30 -8.77 12.01
C ILE A 77 -2.29 -8.58 13.16
N GLU A 78 -1.40 -7.59 13.09
CA GLU A 78 -0.42 -7.34 14.16
C GLU A 78 -1.06 -6.89 15.47
N GLY A 79 -2.11 -6.05 15.41
CA GLY A 79 -2.87 -5.65 16.60
C GLY A 79 -3.57 -6.84 17.30
N ARG A 80 -3.85 -7.93 16.56
CA ARG A 80 -4.48 -9.13 17.11
C ARG A 80 -3.46 -10.11 17.72
N ARG A 81 -2.21 -10.12 17.25
CA ARG A 81 -1.13 -10.91 17.87
C ARG A 81 -0.59 -10.27 19.15
N ALA A 82 -0.47 -8.94 19.19
CA ALA A 82 -0.07 -8.22 20.41
C ALA A 82 -1.05 -8.41 21.58
N GLY A 83 -2.35 -8.55 21.30
CA GLY A 83 -3.37 -8.80 22.32
C GLY A 83 -3.45 -10.23 22.87
N LYS A 84 -2.78 -11.21 22.23
CA LYS A 84 -2.85 -12.63 22.64
C LYS A 84 -1.64 -13.11 23.45
N GLY A 85 -0.58 -12.31 23.51
CA GLY A 85 0.63 -12.60 24.31
C GLY A 85 0.56 -12.13 25.77
N ALA A 86 -0.46 -11.34 26.15
CA ALA A 86 -0.60 -10.82 27.51
C ALA A 86 -1.40 -11.74 28.46
N THR A 87 -2.10 -12.75 27.94
CA THR A 87 -2.94 -13.65 28.74
C THR A 87 -2.30 -14.99 29.11
N ASP A 88 -1.08 -15.30 28.62
CA ASP A 88 -0.44 -16.62 28.80
C ASP A 88 0.78 -16.61 29.73
N LEU A 89 0.96 -15.55 30.53
CA LEU A 89 2.03 -15.44 31.53
C LEU A 89 1.50 -15.32 32.98
N GLY A 90 0.28 -15.80 33.23
CA GLY A 90 -0.40 -15.68 34.53
C GLY A 90 -0.60 -16.97 35.33
N GLU A 91 -0.55 -18.15 34.71
CA GLU A 91 -0.90 -19.42 35.39
C GLU A 91 0.25 -20.43 35.37
N ARG A 92 1.34 -20.09 36.06
CA ARG A 92 2.30 -21.07 36.59
C ARG A 92 2.76 -20.63 37.98
N LYS A 93 1.87 -20.73 38.97
CA LYS A 93 2.24 -20.79 40.38
C LYS A 93 1.30 -21.74 41.12
N CYS A 94 1.94 -22.58 41.96
CA CYS A 94 1.45 -23.58 42.91
C CYS A 94 1.20 -24.97 42.33
#